data_AF-A0AAD2CSL1-F1
#
_entry.id   AF-A0AAD2CSL1-F1
#
_cell.length_a   1.000
_cell.length_b   1.000
_cell.length_c   1.000
_cell.angle_alpha   90.00
_cell.angle_beta   90.00
_cell.angle_gamma   90.00
#
_symmetry.space_group_name_H-M   'P 1'
#
loop_
_entity.id
_entity.type
_entity.pdbx_description
1 polymer ?
#
loop_
_entity_poly.entity_id
_entity_poly.type
_entity_poly.pdbx_seq_one_letter_code
_entity_poly.pdbx_strand_id
1 'polypeptide(L)'
;MLSSDWRSYGATESSFDDGHIPENLKDSIREAKIVQYDMFQQQEPVVHVYNDAFADTDIIDAIYTKTAGSDPESKGNNAWGDYVTIEQIERCWENSNANESSIVVKITAEYLRLALGEGTKLWKQYPPSKSNSQPLFSREQLKEVHGIAVWGLAASSGTSVPFHLDYAEQIRYERNIIVPPLLAGTLQCTKDQIDGGDFYVSLKGIPHYEITGYKAKRQPVDMKDPGVISLPYKYNQLTCHLGNLPHGSTKVEKIHGDQLRVIVGFNVFCAKSGPLVQLAPEHSDKFRRKVLGMKMFSQNVSLESIRKNKPLTRLLVMAKREKAKNEFRQSQETLKREILSYLPATVQELADRFCSDPANSSWPYTPGDLQMFIYDQVLKGEYRLAAFGDEPSSSKDSVSMTATVELVST
;
A
#
# COMPACT_ATOMS: atom_id res chain seq x y z
N MET A 1 -1.54 3.31 -16.43
CA MET A 1 -1.56 4.65 -15.78
C MET A 1 -2.89 4.79 -15.05
N LEU A 2 -2.99 5.39 -13.86
CA LEU A 2 -4.33 5.68 -13.30
C LEU A 2 -4.96 6.73 -14.20
N SER A 3 -6.14 6.43 -14.74
CA SER A 3 -7.04 7.43 -15.33
C SER A 3 -7.36 8.50 -14.28
N SER A 4 -7.49 9.76 -14.71
CA SER A 4 -7.95 10.88 -13.87
C SER A 4 -9.42 10.76 -13.45
N ASP A 5 -10.14 9.73 -13.93
CA ASP A 5 -11.55 9.54 -13.61
C ASP A 5 -11.76 9.00 -12.19
N TRP A 6 -11.69 9.90 -11.19
CA TRP A 6 -12.07 9.60 -9.81
C TRP A 6 -13.60 9.65 -9.63
N ARG A 7 -14.33 10.24 -10.60
CA ARG A 7 -15.77 10.44 -10.51
C ARG A 7 -16.54 9.12 -10.55
N SER A 8 -16.07 8.13 -11.30
CA SER A 8 -16.63 6.77 -11.29
C SER A 8 -16.56 6.08 -9.93
N TYR A 9 -15.74 6.59 -9.00
CA TYR A 9 -15.61 6.09 -7.62
C TYR A 9 -16.19 7.07 -6.59
N GLY A 10 -17.10 7.95 -7.03
CA GLY A 10 -17.72 8.96 -6.16
C GLY A 10 -16.69 9.89 -5.53
N ALA A 11 -15.72 10.37 -6.32
CA ALA A 11 -14.69 11.27 -5.82
C ALA A 11 -14.29 12.33 -6.85
N THR A 12 -13.78 13.44 -6.32
CA THR A 12 -13.25 14.55 -7.11
C THR A 12 -11.77 14.78 -6.78
N GLU A 13 -11.03 15.28 -7.76
CA GLU A 13 -9.63 15.67 -7.59
C GLU A 13 -9.55 17.20 -7.68
N SER A 14 -8.90 17.83 -6.71
CA SER A 14 -8.70 19.29 -6.67
C SER A 14 -7.25 19.64 -6.33
N SER A 15 -6.81 20.84 -6.70
CA SER A 15 -5.56 21.42 -6.21
C SER A 15 -5.54 21.47 -4.69
N PHE A 16 -4.41 21.13 -4.09
CA PHE A 16 -4.24 21.13 -2.65
C PHE A 16 -2.77 21.14 -2.26
N ASP A 17 -2.37 22.15 -1.50
CA ASP A 17 -1.01 22.24 -0.96
C ASP A 17 -1.07 22.06 0.55
N ASP A 18 -0.41 21.04 1.08
CA ASP A 18 -0.23 20.79 2.52
C ASP A 18 1.14 21.24 3.04
N GLY A 19 1.93 21.93 2.22
CA GLY A 19 3.27 22.40 2.54
C GLY A 19 4.33 21.30 2.44
N HIS A 20 4.01 20.14 1.87
CA HIS A 20 4.96 19.06 1.66
C HIS A 20 4.96 18.53 0.23
N ILE A 21 6.06 18.76 -0.49
CA ILE A 21 6.34 18.07 -1.76
C ILE A 21 7.30 16.91 -1.47
N PRO A 22 6.99 15.66 -1.91
CA PRO A 22 7.90 14.53 -1.79
C PRO A 22 9.27 14.86 -2.37
N GLU A 23 10.33 14.38 -1.73
CA GLU A 23 11.70 14.79 -2.07
C GLU A 23 12.08 14.47 -3.52
N ASN A 24 11.52 13.40 -4.08
CA ASN A 24 11.74 12.98 -5.46
C ASN A 24 10.98 13.79 -6.51
N LEU A 25 10.12 14.71 -6.09
CA LEU A 25 9.30 15.55 -6.98
C LEU A 25 9.62 17.03 -6.84
N LYS A 26 10.59 17.43 -6.02
CA LYS A 26 10.94 18.84 -5.75
C LYS A 26 11.31 19.64 -7.01
N ASP A 27 11.95 18.98 -7.98
CA ASP A 27 12.34 19.62 -9.25
C ASP A 27 11.26 19.51 -10.33
N SER A 28 10.13 18.85 -10.03
CA SER A 28 8.99 18.74 -10.94
C SER A 28 7.97 19.83 -10.63
N ILE A 29 7.46 20.52 -11.67
CA ILE A 29 6.37 21.51 -11.56
C ILE A 29 5.01 20.80 -11.37
N ARG A 30 4.97 19.72 -10.58
CA ARG A 30 3.73 19.00 -10.32
C ARG A 30 3.05 19.64 -9.13
N GLU A 31 2.00 20.40 -9.42
CA GLU A 31 1.10 20.90 -8.39
C GLU A 31 0.56 19.74 -7.54
N ALA A 32 0.54 19.95 -6.23
CA ALA A 32 -0.01 18.99 -5.29
C ALA A 32 -1.55 18.97 -5.43
N LYS A 33 -2.13 17.78 -5.39
CA LYS A 33 -3.58 17.58 -5.48
C LYS A 33 -4.08 16.69 -4.36
N ILE A 34 -5.38 16.76 -4.09
CA ILE A 34 -6.08 15.87 -3.16
C ILE A 34 -7.30 15.25 -3.83
N VAL A 35 -7.59 14.00 -3.47
CA VAL A 35 -8.84 13.31 -3.81
C VAL A 35 -9.80 13.43 -2.64
N GLN A 36 -11.03 13.85 -2.92
CA GLN A 36 -12.12 13.97 -1.95
C GLN A 36 -13.28 13.10 -2.40
N TYR A 37 -13.64 12.10 -1.59
CA TYR A 37 -14.80 11.25 -1.86
C TYR A 37 -16.09 11.98 -1.44
N ASP A 38 -17.16 11.78 -2.19
CA ASP A 38 -18.48 12.38 -1.94
C ASP A 38 -19.00 12.00 -0.54
N MET A 39 -18.69 10.79 -0.07
CA MET A 39 -19.05 10.33 1.27
C MET A 39 -18.49 11.21 2.39
N PHE A 40 -17.36 11.87 2.18
CA PHE A 40 -16.78 12.80 3.17
C PHE A 40 -17.60 14.08 3.33
N GLN A 41 -18.39 14.43 2.32
CA GLN A 41 -19.27 15.60 2.34
C GLN A 41 -20.68 15.24 2.81
N GLN A 42 -21.08 13.98 2.62
CA GLN A 42 -22.42 13.47 2.95
C GLN A 42 -22.56 13.02 4.41
N GLN A 43 -21.45 12.71 5.08
CA GLN A 43 -21.45 12.22 6.45
C GLN A 43 -20.88 13.26 7.41
N GLU A 44 -21.44 13.32 8.62
CA GLU A 44 -20.87 14.14 9.69
C GLU A 44 -19.48 13.62 10.08
N PRO A 45 -18.51 14.50 10.36
CA PRO A 45 -17.20 14.11 10.83
C PRO A 45 -17.31 13.59 12.26
N VAL A 46 -17.32 12.26 12.39
CA VAL A 46 -17.44 11.57 13.68
C VAL A 46 -16.32 10.56 13.87
N VAL A 47 -16.03 10.26 15.13
CA VAL A 47 -15.04 9.28 15.56
C VAL A 47 -15.75 8.26 16.44
N HIS A 48 -15.65 6.99 16.06
CA HIS A 48 -16.17 5.87 16.84
C HIS A 48 -15.05 5.27 17.68
N VAL A 49 -15.31 5.12 18.97
CA VAL A 49 -14.35 4.55 19.93
C VAL A 49 -14.95 3.29 20.53
N TYR A 50 -14.32 2.16 20.25
CA TYR A 50 -14.65 0.86 20.81
C TYR A 50 -13.65 0.58 21.94
N ASN A 51 -14.14 0.53 23.17
CA ASN A 51 -13.33 0.06 24.29
C ASN A 51 -13.49 -1.45 24.41
N ASP A 52 -12.38 -2.15 24.66
CA ASP A 52 -12.37 -3.61 24.74
C ASP A 52 -12.90 -4.20 23.42
N ALA A 53 -12.39 -3.65 22.32
CA ALA A 53 -12.89 -3.80 20.96
C ALA A 53 -12.85 -5.27 20.48
N PHE A 54 -11.76 -5.97 20.76
CA PHE A 54 -11.59 -7.37 20.42
C PHE A 54 -11.89 -8.23 21.64
N ALA A 55 -12.78 -9.21 21.48
CA ALA A 55 -13.13 -10.15 22.56
C ALA A 55 -12.01 -11.18 22.79
N ASP A 56 -11.41 -11.66 21.70
CA ASP A 56 -10.20 -12.46 21.75
C ASP A 56 -9.00 -11.53 21.97
N THR A 57 -8.37 -11.58 23.14
CA THR A 57 -7.16 -10.80 23.43
C THR A 57 -5.89 -11.46 22.93
N ASP A 58 -5.91 -12.76 22.62
CA ASP A 58 -4.74 -13.48 22.11
C ASP A 58 -4.35 -12.93 20.73
N ILE A 59 -5.34 -12.47 19.96
CA ILE A 59 -5.09 -11.79 18.68
C ILE A 59 -4.29 -10.48 18.88
N ILE A 60 -4.57 -9.75 19.96
CA ILE A 60 -3.89 -8.49 20.28
C ILE A 60 -2.49 -8.79 20.80
N ASP A 61 -2.34 -9.83 21.63
CA ASP A 61 -1.03 -10.22 22.16
C ASP A 61 -0.12 -10.73 21.03
N ALA A 62 -0.68 -11.45 20.06
CA ALA A 62 0.05 -11.89 18.87
C ALA A 62 0.46 -10.71 17.98
N ILE A 63 -0.42 -9.72 17.76
CA ILE A 63 -0.06 -8.53 16.97
C ILE A 63 0.94 -7.64 17.71
N TYR A 64 0.82 -7.54 19.03
CA TYR A 64 1.80 -6.87 19.89
C TYR A 64 3.16 -7.53 19.72
N THR A 65 3.23 -8.85 19.89
CA THR A 65 4.48 -9.62 19.77
C THR A 65 5.10 -9.48 18.39
N LYS A 66 4.29 -9.57 17.32
CA LYS A 66 4.74 -9.31 15.95
C LYS A 66 5.36 -7.92 15.81
N THR A 67 4.73 -6.90 16.38
CA THR A 67 5.14 -5.50 16.20
C THR A 67 6.33 -5.13 17.08
N ALA A 68 6.31 -5.47 18.36
CA ALA A 68 7.38 -5.22 19.31
C ALA A 68 8.63 -6.08 19.00
N GLY A 69 8.43 -7.34 18.61
CA GLY A 69 9.48 -8.31 18.32
C GLY A 69 10.09 -8.23 16.92
N SER A 70 9.67 -7.27 16.09
CA SER A 70 10.30 -6.98 14.80
C SER A 70 11.68 -6.35 15.01
N ASP A 71 12.71 -7.19 15.21
CA ASP A 71 14.14 -6.86 15.33
C ASP A 71 14.55 -5.88 16.47
N PRO A 72 14.82 -6.38 17.69
CA PRO A 72 15.28 -5.55 18.81
C PRO A 72 16.71 -4.98 18.64
N GLU A 73 17.50 -5.40 17.65
CA GLU A 73 18.81 -4.80 17.35
C GLU A 73 18.69 -3.56 16.44
N SER A 74 17.51 -3.32 15.88
CA SER A 74 17.23 -2.11 15.10
C SER A 74 17.09 -0.92 16.06
N LYS A 75 18.08 -0.02 16.05
CA LYS A 75 18.04 1.27 16.76
C LYS A 75 17.03 2.25 16.14
N GLY A 76 15.88 1.78 15.67
CA GLY A 76 14.86 2.55 14.95
C GLY A 76 13.44 2.02 15.18
N ASN A 77 12.45 2.81 14.79
CA ASN A 77 11.03 2.45 14.89
C ASN A 77 10.77 1.07 14.25
N ASN A 78 10.33 0.11 15.05
CA ASN A 78 9.91 -1.22 14.61
C ASN A 78 8.56 -1.10 13.90
N ALA A 79 8.65 -0.69 12.63
CA ALA A 79 7.52 -0.48 11.74
C ALA A 79 7.41 -1.62 10.73
N TRP A 80 6.20 -2.12 10.53
CA TRP A 80 5.87 -3.04 9.44
C TRP A 80 4.53 -2.65 8.83
N GLY A 81 4.29 -3.10 7.60
CA GLY A 81 2.96 -3.03 7.01
C GLY A 81 2.72 -4.11 5.98
N ASP A 82 1.43 -4.37 5.78
CA ASP A 82 0.85 -5.44 4.99
C ASP A 82 -0.44 -4.94 4.31
N TYR A 83 -1.03 -5.78 3.46
CA TYR A 83 -2.27 -5.46 2.77
C TYR A 83 -3.21 -6.66 2.75
N VAL A 84 -4.44 -6.45 3.20
CA VAL A 84 -5.48 -7.47 3.26
C VAL A 84 -6.61 -7.10 2.31
N THR A 85 -6.89 -7.95 1.34
CA THR A 85 -8.00 -7.77 0.39
C THR A 85 -9.35 -8.08 1.03
N ILE A 86 -10.44 -7.52 0.47
CA ILE A 86 -11.80 -7.87 0.90
C ILE A 86 -12.07 -9.38 0.75
N GLU A 87 -11.60 -9.99 -0.34
CA GLU A 87 -11.72 -11.43 -0.57
C GLU A 87 -11.10 -12.28 0.57
N GLN A 88 -9.94 -11.85 1.11
CA GLN A 88 -9.33 -12.52 2.26
C GLN A 88 -10.16 -12.34 3.55
N ILE A 89 -10.77 -11.17 3.73
CA ILE A 89 -11.63 -10.88 4.88
C ILE A 89 -12.91 -11.70 4.82
N GLU A 90 -13.57 -11.74 3.65
CA GLU A 90 -14.79 -12.53 3.44
C GLU A 90 -14.55 -14.01 3.68
N ARG A 91 -13.45 -14.57 3.12
CA ARG A 91 -13.03 -15.95 3.43
C ARG A 91 -12.78 -16.18 4.93
N CYS A 92 -12.26 -15.18 5.64
CA CYS A 92 -12.04 -15.26 7.08
C CYS A 92 -13.35 -15.23 7.86
N TRP A 93 -14.39 -14.56 7.37
CA TRP A 93 -15.72 -14.54 7.98
C TRP A 93 -16.52 -15.82 7.70
N GLU A 94 -16.38 -16.40 6.51
CA GLU A 94 -17.09 -17.62 6.11
C GLU A 94 -16.55 -18.88 6.80
N ASN A 95 -15.23 -18.96 6.99
CA ASN A 95 -14.60 -20.15 7.54
C ASN A 95 -14.54 -20.11 9.07
N SER A 96 -15.34 -20.96 9.72
CA SER A 96 -15.29 -21.17 11.17
C SER A 96 -13.94 -21.74 11.64
N ASN A 97 -13.18 -22.38 10.73
CA ASN A 97 -11.78 -22.79 10.95
C ASN A 97 -10.81 -21.63 10.70
N ALA A 98 -11.09 -20.46 11.28
CA ALA A 98 -10.27 -19.26 11.19
C ALA A 98 -8.83 -19.43 11.74
N ASN A 99 -8.41 -20.63 12.15
CA ASN A 99 -7.07 -20.92 12.67
C ASN A 99 -5.97 -20.78 11.61
N GLU A 100 -6.26 -21.00 10.32
CA GLU A 100 -5.25 -20.92 9.25
C GLU A 100 -5.01 -19.50 8.72
N SER A 101 -5.94 -18.56 8.95
CA SER A 101 -5.76 -17.17 8.55
C SER A 101 -4.61 -16.52 9.31
N SER A 102 -3.81 -15.71 8.63
CA SER A 102 -2.73 -14.95 9.29
C SER A 102 -3.31 -14.01 10.35
N ILE A 103 -2.51 -13.70 11.37
CA ILE A 103 -2.92 -12.78 12.45
C ILE A 103 -3.40 -11.42 11.92
N VAL A 104 -2.75 -10.93 10.85
CA VAL A 104 -3.07 -9.65 10.21
C VAL A 104 -4.44 -9.73 9.51
N VAL A 105 -4.76 -10.85 8.87
CA VAL A 105 -6.09 -11.04 8.24
C VAL A 105 -7.17 -11.05 9.32
N LYS A 106 -6.99 -11.81 10.40
CA LYS A 106 -7.97 -11.91 11.49
C LYS A 106 -8.26 -10.55 12.13
N ILE A 107 -7.21 -9.79 12.47
CA ILE A 107 -7.38 -8.50 13.18
C ILE A 107 -8.05 -7.46 12.27
N THR A 108 -7.76 -7.53 10.97
CA THR A 108 -8.36 -6.66 9.96
C THR A 108 -9.82 -7.01 9.69
N ALA A 109 -10.16 -8.30 9.70
CA ALA A 109 -11.53 -8.78 9.55
C ALA A 109 -12.42 -8.32 10.71
N GLU A 110 -11.92 -8.36 11.95
CA GLU A 110 -12.65 -7.84 13.12
C GLU A 110 -12.74 -6.31 13.13
N TYR A 111 -11.67 -5.60 12.75
CA TYR A 111 -11.72 -4.15 12.55
C TYR A 111 -12.86 -3.76 11.59
N LEU A 112 -12.92 -4.41 10.42
CA LEU A 112 -13.93 -4.09 9.42
C LEU A 112 -15.35 -4.45 9.90
N ARG A 113 -15.51 -5.58 10.61
CA ARG A 113 -16.80 -5.96 11.20
C ARG A 113 -17.30 -4.90 12.21
N LEU A 114 -16.41 -4.37 13.04
CA LEU A 114 -16.74 -3.29 13.99
C LEU A 114 -17.12 -2.00 13.27
N ALA A 115 -16.36 -1.61 12.24
CA ALA A 115 -16.63 -0.42 11.43
C ALA A 115 -17.99 -0.49 10.70
N LEU A 116 -18.41 -1.69 10.27
CA LEU A 116 -19.73 -1.97 9.68
C LEU A 116 -20.87 -2.00 10.71
N GLY A 117 -20.55 -1.92 12.00
CA GLY A 117 -21.54 -2.02 13.09
C GLY A 117 -22.05 -3.44 13.34
N GLU A 118 -21.34 -4.47 12.85
CA GLU A 118 -21.76 -5.88 12.93
C GLU A 118 -21.16 -6.63 14.13
N GLY A 119 -20.38 -5.94 14.96
CA GLY A 119 -19.87 -6.49 16.21
C GLY A 119 -20.87 -6.39 17.36
N THR A 120 -20.64 -7.17 18.43
CA THR A 120 -21.43 -7.06 19.67
C THR A 120 -21.04 -5.87 20.55
N LYS A 121 -19.98 -5.15 20.16
CA LYS A 121 -19.40 -4.06 20.94
C LYS A 121 -20.03 -2.73 20.54
N LEU A 122 -20.58 -2.05 21.53
CA LEU A 122 -21.07 -0.68 21.37
C LEU A 122 -19.88 0.29 21.29
N TRP A 123 -19.96 1.25 20.38
CA TRP A 123 -19.01 2.34 20.30
C TRP A 123 -19.51 3.58 21.03
N LYS A 124 -18.56 4.42 21.44
CA LYS A 124 -18.82 5.81 21.82
C LYS A 124 -18.54 6.69 20.62
N GLN A 125 -19.51 7.51 20.23
CA GLN A 125 -19.35 8.47 19.14
C GLN A 125 -18.85 9.82 19.68
N TYR A 126 -17.91 10.44 18.97
CA TYR A 126 -17.42 11.79 19.21
C TYR A 126 -17.57 12.63 17.93
N PRO A 127 -18.25 13.79 17.98
CA PRO A 127 -18.95 14.33 19.14
C PRO A 127 -20.18 13.45 19.50
N PRO A 128 -20.66 13.49 20.76
CA PRO A 128 -21.81 12.69 21.17
C PRO A 128 -23.05 13.04 20.33
N SER A 129 -23.65 12.05 19.67
CA SER A 129 -24.90 12.23 18.91
C SER A 129 -26.11 12.34 19.84
N LYS A 130 -27.14 13.06 19.39
CA LYS A 130 -28.48 13.08 20.00
C LYS A 130 -29.40 11.99 19.44
N SER A 131 -29.04 11.33 18.34
CA SER A 131 -29.83 10.32 17.64
C SER A 131 -29.17 8.94 17.70
N ASN A 132 -29.89 7.91 17.23
CA ASN A 132 -29.33 6.57 17.05
C ASN A 132 -28.07 6.64 16.18
N SER A 133 -26.93 6.27 16.77
CA SER A 133 -25.64 6.30 16.08
C SER A 133 -25.66 5.31 14.93
N GLN A 134 -25.36 5.79 13.73
CA GLN A 134 -25.21 4.97 12.52
C GLN A 134 -23.76 4.48 12.43
N PRO A 135 -23.50 3.30 11.86
CA PRO A 135 -22.15 2.87 11.54
C PRO A 135 -21.43 3.89 10.64
N LEU A 136 -20.10 3.96 10.75
CA LEU A 136 -19.25 4.80 9.88
C LEU A 136 -19.26 4.34 8.42
N PHE A 137 -19.63 3.08 8.19
CA PHE A 137 -19.49 2.43 6.91
C PHE A 137 -20.60 1.42 6.69
N SER A 138 -21.10 1.33 5.46
CA SER A 138 -22.17 0.39 5.09
C SER A 138 -21.66 -0.76 4.22
N ARG A 139 -22.48 -1.81 4.13
CA ARG A 139 -22.24 -2.96 3.23
C ARG A 139 -22.28 -2.57 1.76
N GLU A 140 -23.02 -1.53 1.39
CA GLU A 140 -23.03 -0.98 0.03
C GLU A 140 -21.69 -0.32 -0.28
N GLN A 141 -21.15 0.47 0.65
CA GLN A 141 -19.84 1.10 0.50
C GLN A 141 -18.71 0.07 0.44
N LEU A 142 -18.86 -1.07 1.13
CA LEU A 142 -17.92 -2.18 1.06
C LEU A 142 -17.69 -2.72 -0.35
N LYS A 143 -18.70 -2.64 -1.24
CA LYS A 143 -18.59 -3.12 -2.63
C LYS A 143 -17.55 -2.34 -3.44
N GLU A 144 -17.26 -1.11 -3.05
CA GLU A 144 -16.26 -0.25 -3.69
C GLU A 144 -14.85 -0.42 -3.10
N VAL A 145 -14.72 -1.23 -2.04
CA VAL A 145 -13.45 -1.46 -1.34
C VAL A 145 -12.65 -2.58 -2.00
N HIS A 146 -11.36 -2.32 -2.21
CA HIS A 146 -10.42 -3.34 -2.65
C HIS A 146 -9.82 -4.13 -1.48
N GLY A 147 -9.44 -3.39 -0.44
CA GLY A 147 -8.75 -3.94 0.71
C GLY A 147 -8.23 -2.85 1.64
N ILE A 148 -7.46 -3.29 2.62
CA ILE A 148 -7.06 -2.52 3.78
C ILE A 148 -5.55 -2.62 3.91
N ALA A 149 -4.87 -1.47 3.90
CA ALA A 149 -3.48 -1.41 4.32
C ALA A 149 -3.44 -1.45 5.84
N VAL A 150 -2.57 -2.30 6.39
CA VAL A 150 -2.46 -2.53 7.83
C VAL A 150 -1.01 -2.33 8.21
N TRP A 151 -0.75 -1.57 9.25
CA TRP A 151 0.60 -1.32 9.70
C TRP A 151 0.71 -1.35 11.21
N GLY A 152 1.88 -1.70 11.71
CA GLY A 152 2.19 -1.71 13.14
C GLY A 152 3.40 -0.85 13.44
N LEU A 153 3.35 -0.10 14.54
CA LEU A 153 4.45 0.71 15.06
C LEU A 153 4.68 0.40 16.53
N ALA A 154 5.92 0.09 16.90
CA ALA A 154 6.36 0.08 18.29
C ALA A 154 7.29 1.27 18.58
N ALA A 155 7.08 1.92 19.73
CA ALA A 155 7.83 3.09 20.15
C ALA A 155 8.02 3.15 21.67
N SER A 156 9.12 3.74 22.13
CA SER A 156 9.40 3.98 23.55
C SER A 156 8.73 5.27 24.05
N SER A 157 8.83 5.53 25.37
CA SER A 157 8.55 6.85 25.92
C SER A 157 9.38 7.94 25.23
N GLY A 158 8.85 9.16 25.20
CA GLY A 158 9.44 10.30 24.52
C GLY A 158 8.96 10.52 23.08
N THR A 159 8.23 9.56 22.51
CA THR A 159 7.80 9.58 21.11
C THR A 159 6.38 10.14 20.94
N SER A 160 6.08 10.68 19.76
CA SER A 160 4.75 11.10 19.35
C SER A 160 4.55 10.79 17.86
N VAL A 161 3.28 10.72 17.43
CA VAL A 161 2.92 10.70 16.02
C VAL A 161 2.55 12.12 15.61
N PRO A 162 3.31 12.77 14.71
CA PRO A 162 2.99 14.12 14.25
C PRO A 162 1.62 14.20 13.61
N PHE A 163 1.00 15.38 13.64
CA PHE A 163 -0.29 15.61 13.01
C PHE A 163 -0.25 15.39 11.49
N HIS A 164 -1.06 14.49 10.96
CA HIS A 164 -1.05 14.13 9.55
C HIS A 164 -2.44 13.71 9.08
N LEU A 165 -2.59 13.63 7.77
CA LEU A 165 -3.68 12.93 7.12
C LEU A 165 -3.12 11.61 6.60
N ASP A 166 -3.84 10.50 6.82
CA ASP A 166 -3.48 9.23 6.18
C ASP A 166 -3.75 9.33 4.68
N TYR A 167 -2.88 8.73 3.86
CA TYR A 167 -3.09 8.65 2.42
C TYR A 167 -2.28 7.52 1.80
N ALA A 168 -2.62 7.15 0.56
CA ALA A 168 -1.83 6.23 -0.24
C ALA A 168 -0.44 6.82 -0.56
N GLU A 169 0.53 6.61 0.34
CA GLU A 169 1.84 7.29 0.30
C GLU A 169 2.59 7.03 -1.02
N GLN A 170 2.47 5.83 -1.59
CA GLN A 170 3.04 5.53 -2.90
C GLN A 170 2.50 6.45 -4.01
N ILE A 171 1.20 6.74 -4.02
CA ILE A 171 0.58 7.63 -5.02
C ILE A 171 1.09 9.07 -4.83
N ARG A 172 1.26 9.50 -3.58
CA ARG A 172 1.85 10.81 -3.26
C ARG A 172 3.27 10.93 -3.82
N TYR A 173 4.13 9.95 -3.55
CA TYR A 173 5.52 9.94 -4.05
C TYR A 173 5.63 9.82 -5.58
N GLU A 174 4.69 9.14 -6.25
CA GLU A 174 4.74 8.97 -7.71
C GLU A 174 4.14 10.15 -8.48
N ARG A 175 3.13 10.82 -7.90
CA ARG A 175 2.24 11.72 -8.66
C ARG A 175 1.97 13.06 -7.99
N ASN A 176 2.44 13.25 -6.77
CA ASN A 176 2.09 14.39 -5.92
C ASN A 176 0.57 14.49 -5.61
N ILE A 177 -0.14 13.37 -5.56
CA ILE A 177 -1.58 13.33 -5.24
C ILE A 177 -1.79 12.69 -3.87
N ILE A 178 -2.48 13.39 -2.98
CA ILE A 178 -2.95 12.89 -1.69
C ILE A 178 -4.25 12.13 -1.95
N VAL A 179 -4.25 10.81 -1.70
CA VAL A 179 -5.44 9.97 -1.81
C VAL A 179 -5.73 9.42 -0.42
N PRO A 180 -6.62 10.05 0.36
CA PRO A 180 -7.01 9.54 1.67
C PRO A 180 -7.66 8.15 1.56
N PRO A 181 -7.58 7.32 2.61
CA PRO A 181 -8.40 6.12 2.67
C PRO A 181 -9.89 6.49 2.85
N LEU A 182 -10.80 5.58 2.53
CA LEU A 182 -12.23 5.75 2.81
C LEU A 182 -12.48 5.78 4.32
N LEU A 183 -11.83 4.87 5.04
CA LEU A 183 -11.82 4.77 6.50
C LEU A 183 -10.40 4.66 7.02
N ALA A 184 -10.20 5.20 8.21
CA ALA A 184 -8.99 4.99 8.99
C ALA A 184 -9.37 4.44 10.38
N GLY A 185 -8.42 3.75 11.00
CA GLY A 185 -8.56 3.33 12.39
C GLY A 185 -7.24 3.03 13.05
N THR A 186 -7.22 3.07 14.37
CA THR A 186 -6.03 2.77 15.18
C THR A 186 -6.41 1.91 16.38
N LEU A 187 -5.74 0.78 16.55
CA LEU A 187 -5.85 -0.09 17.71
C LEU A 187 -4.65 0.10 18.64
N GLN A 188 -4.93 0.33 19.91
CA GLN A 188 -3.96 0.43 21.00
C GLN A 188 -3.68 -0.96 21.61
N CYS A 189 -2.44 -1.45 21.52
CA CYS A 189 -2.11 -2.87 21.82
C CYS A 189 -1.27 -3.10 23.10
N THR A 190 -0.78 -2.06 23.75
CA THR A 190 0.05 -2.14 24.97
C THR A 190 -0.83 -2.26 26.20
N LYS A 191 -0.55 -3.25 27.04
CA LYS A 191 -1.28 -3.52 28.29
C LYS A 191 -0.81 -2.63 29.43
N ASP A 192 0.49 -2.30 29.44
CA ASP A 192 1.06 -1.42 30.46
C ASP A 192 0.35 -0.07 30.48
N GLN A 193 0.26 0.52 31.67
CA GLN A 193 -0.26 1.88 31.81
C GLN A 193 0.64 2.86 31.07
N ILE A 194 0.03 3.76 30.30
CA ILE A 194 0.72 4.82 29.55
C ILE A 194 0.20 6.18 30.00
N ASP A 195 1.12 7.08 30.33
CA ASP A 195 0.83 8.50 30.53
C ASP A 195 1.16 9.28 29.24
N GLY A 196 0.21 10.08 28.77
CA GLY A 196 0.26 10.73 27.47
C GLY A 196 0.04 9.74 26.32
N GLY A 197 0.54 10.08 25.13
CA GLY A 197 0.32 9.26 23.93
C GLY A 197 -1.14 9.24 23.43
N ASP A 198 -1.95 10.18 23.91
CA ASP A 198 -3.34 10.40 23.55
C ASP A 198 -3.48 10.51 22.03
N PHE A 199 -4.48 9.83 21.48
CA PHE A 199 -4.87 10.02 20.10
C PHE A 199 -5.66 11.33 20.00
N TYR A 200 -5.30 12.21 19.08
CA TYR A 200 -6.08 13.41 18.81
C TYR A 200 -6.39 13.56 17.34
N VAL A 201 -7.57 14.08 17.03
CA VAL A 201 -8.08 14.20 15.65
C VAL A 201 -8.90 15.47 15.51
N SER A 202 -8.79 16.12 14.36
CA SER A 202 -9.61 17.26 14.03
C SER A 202 -10.85 16.86 13.25
N LEU A 203 -12.02 17.14 13.82
CA LEU A 203 -13.32 16.96 13.19
C LEU A 203 -13.58 17.99 12.09
N LYS A 204 -12.74 19.03 11.97
CA LYS A 204 -12.79 19.98 10.85
C LYS A 204 -12.22 19.41 9.56
N GLY A 205 -11.59 18.22 9.59
CA GLY A 205 -11.16 17.50 8.39
C GLY A 205 -10.11 18.23 7.56
N ILE A 206 -10.21 18.07 6.24
CA ILE A 206 -9.33 18.67 5.23
C ILE A 206 -9.15 20.19 5.39
N PRO A 207 -10.21 21.01 5.62
CA PRO A 207 -10.04 22.44 5.88
C PRO A 207 -9.04 22.79 7.00
N HIS A 208 -9.02 22.03 8.09
CA HIS A 208 -8.05 22.26 9.16
C HIS A 208 -6.65 21.71 8.80
N TYR A 209 -6.58 20.62 8.03
CA TYR A 209 -5.33 20.11 7.50
C TYR A 209 -4.65 21.10 6.53
N GLU A 210 -5.42 21.83 5.73
CA GLU A 210 -4.91 22.85 4.81
C GLU A 210 -4.16 23.97 5.56
N ILE A 211 -4.71 24.39 6.71
CA ILE A 211 -4.12 25.44 7.57
C ILE A 211 -2.86 24.93 8.27
N THR A 212 -2.93 23.76 8.88
CA THR A 212 -1.85 23.20 9.72
C THR A 212 -0.72 22.58 8.89
N GLY A 213 -1.06 21.98 7.75
CA GLY A 213 -0.15 21.31 6.82
C GLY A 213 0.39 19.98 7.34
N TYR A 214 1.15 19.31 6.47
CA TYR A 214 1.79 18.04 6.76
C TYR A 214 2.69 18.12 7.99
N LYS A 215 2.44 17.26 8.99
CA LYS A 215 3.17 17.23 10.26
C LYS A 215 3.07 18.54 11.05
N ALA A 216 1.96 19.27 10.89
CA ALA A 216 1.71 20.58 11.49
C ALA A 216 2.83 21.61 11.20
N LYS A 217 3.49 21.50 10.04
CA LYS A 217 4.65 22.33 9.70
C LYS A 217 4.31 23.78 9.36
N ARG A 218 3.06 24.07 8.97
CA ARG A 218 2.61 25.45 8.70
C ARG A 218 2.12 26.13 9.96
N GLN A 219 1.28 25.42 10.70
CA GLN A 219 0.74 25.90 11.97
C GLN A 219 0.60 24.74 12.96
N PRO A 220 1.04 24.91 14.22
CA PRO A 220 0.78 23.95 15.29
C PRO A 220 -0.72 23.72 15.50
N VAL A 221 -1.09 22.50 15.88
CA VAL A 221 -2.47 22.17 16.25
C VAL A 221 -2.80 22.83 17.59
N ASP A 222 -3.86 23.63 17.63
CA ASP A 222 -4.41 24.13 18.89
C ASP A 222 -5.25 23.05 19.55
N MET A 223 -4.69 22.41 20.58
CA MET A 223 -5.38 21.36 21.35
C MET A 223 -6.59 21.88 22.15
N LYS A 224 -6.79 23.20 22.22
CA LYS A 224 -7.97 23.83 22.85
C LYS A 224 -9.09 24.11 21.85
N ASP A 225 -8.85 23.90 20.55
CA ASP A 225 -9.87 24.06 19.52
C ASP A 225 -11.02 23.07 19.79
N PRO A 226 -12.28 23.52 19.92
CA PRO A 226 -13.41 22.62 20.15
C PRO A 226 -13.65 21.62 19.01
N GLY A 227 -13.08 21.86 17.83
CA GLY A 227 -13.08 20.92 16.72
C GLY A 227 -11.98 19.85 16.79
N VAL A 228 -11.13 19.86 17.82
CA VAL A 228 -10.09 18.85 18.07
C VAL A 228 -10.52 18.03 19.28
N ILE A 229 -10.63 16.71 19.09
CA ILE A 229 -10.86 15.78 20.19
C ILE A 229 -9.54 15.11 20.58
N SER A 230 -9.37 14.84 21.87
CA SER A 230 -8.25 14.06 22.41
C SER A 230 -8.80 12.87 23.21
N LEU A 231 -8.30 11.69 22.91
CA LEU A 231 -8.71 10.42 23.48
C LEU A 231 -7.50 9.80 24.20
N PRO A 232 -7.56 9.63 25.53
CA PRO A 232 -6.49 9.01 26.28
C PRO A 232 -6.21 7.59 25.80
N TYR A 233 -4.94 7.20 25.87
CA TYR A 233 -4.53 5.84 25.58
C TYR A 233 -5.27 4.84 26.47
N LYS A 234 -5.80 3.75 25.89
CA LYS A 234 -6.32 2.61 26.63
C LYS A 234 -6.05 1.33 25.85
N TYR A 235 -5.55 0.28 26.53
CA TYR A 235 -5.40 -1.05 25.95
C TYR A 235 -6.71 -1.55 25.31
N ASN A 236 -6.60 -2.21 24.15
CA ASN A 236 -7.73 -2.74 23.38
C ASN A 236 -8.79 -1.66 23.06
N GLN A 237 -8.34 -0.43 22.88
CA GLN A 237 -9.16 0.65 22.34
C GLN A 237 -8.93 0.75 20.85
N LEU A 238 -10.01 0.60 20.08
CA LEU A 238 -10.03 0.86 18.65
C LEU A 238 -10.72 2.20 18.40
N THR A 239 -10.02 3.10 17.72
CA THR A 239 -10.61 4.31 17.15
C THR A 239 -10.89 4.07 15.66
N CYS A 240 -12.04 4.50 15.16
CA CYS A 240 -12.44 4.44 13.76
C CYS A 240 -12.98 5.79 13.33
N HIS A 241 -12.66 6.23 12.12
CA HIS A 241 -13.18 7.46 11.54
C HIS A 241 -13.04 7.46 10.02
N LEU A 242 -13.67 8.42 9.36
CA LEU A 242 -13.46 8.66 7.93
C LEU A 242 -12.02 9.10 7.67
N GLY A 243 -11.45 8.68 6.54
CA GLY A 243 -10.04 8.95 6.24
C GLY A 243 -9.70 10.40 5.93
N ASN A 244 -10.69 11.30 5.84
CA ASN A 244 -10.50 12.74 5.67
C ASN A 244 -10.18 13.50 6.97
N LEU A 245 -10.14 12.81 8.12
CA LEU A 245 -9.88 13.45 9.41
C LEU A 245 -8.38 13.40 9.76
N PRO A 246 -7.69 14.54 9.78
CA PRO A 246 -6.28 14.60 10.15
C PRO A 246 -6.13 14.41 11.67
N HIS A 247 -5.10 13.66 12.06
CA HIS A 247 -4.92 13.19 13.43
C HIS A 247 -3.44 13.01 13.78
N GLY A 248 -3.17 12.74 15.05
CA GLY A 248 -1.82 12.48 15.55
C GLY A 248 -1.89 11.88 16.95
N SER A 249 -0.74 11.81 17.62
CA SER A 249 -0.69 11.48 19.03
C SER A 249 0.09 12.51 19.83
N THR A 250 -0.33 12.77 21.05
CA THR A 250 0.51 13.50 21.99
C THR A 250 1.75 12.68 22.30
N LYS A 251 2.71 13.31 22.99
CA LYS A 251 3.93 12.64 23.41
C LYS A 251 3.61 11.60 24.47
N VAL A 252 4.21 10.42 24.34
CA VAL A 252 4.22 9.39 25.38
C VAL A 252 5.17 9.86 26.47
N GLU A 253 4.66 10.31 27.60
CA GLU A 253 5.50 10.80 28.69
C GLU A 253 6.14 9.64 29.45
N LYS A 254 5.36 8.58 29.70
CA LYS A 254 5.83 7.41 30.44
C LYS A 254 5.04 6.15 30.10
N ILE A 255 5.73 5.01 30.05
CA ILE A 255 5.14 3.66 30.04
C ILE A 255 5.53 3.01 31.37
N HIS A 256 4.58 2.51 32.15
CA HIS A 256 4.81 2.03 33.52
C HIS A 256 5.13 0.53 33.61
N GLY A 257 5.88 0.02 32.64
CA GLY A 257 6.36 -1.36 32.61
C GLY A 257 7.49 -1.54 31.61
N ASP A 258 7.68 -2.76 31.13
CA ASP A 258 8.73 -3.16 30.19
C ASP A 258 8.24 -3.20 28.72
N GLN A 259 6.96 -2.95 28.49
CA GLN A 259 6.40 -2.91 27.14
C GLN A 259 6.78 -1.63 26.38
N LEU A 260 6.88 -1.77 25.05
CA LEU A 260 6.80 -0.63 24.12
C LEU A 260 5.35 -0.20 23.92
N ARG A 261 5.14 1.07 23.56
CA ARG A 261 3.85 1.52 23.01
C ARG A 261 3.70 0.92 21.62
N VAL A 262 2.69 0.07 21.44
CA VAL A 262 2.34 -0.54 20.17
C VAL A 262 0.98 -0.03 19.72
N ILE A 263 0.95 0.45 18.49
CA ILE A 263 -0.26 0.82 17.77
C ILE A 263 -0.33 0.08 16.44
N VAL A 264 -1.54 -0.28 16.02
CA VAL A 264 -1.82 -0.86 14.72
C VAL A 264 -2.82 0.02 13.98
N GLY A 265 -2.45 0.49 12.80
CA GLY A 265 -3.30 1.31 11.95
C GLY A 265 -3.95 0.52 10.82
N PHE A 266 -5.14 0.97 10.42
CA PHE A 266 -5.94 0.38 9.36
C PHE A 266 -6.37 1.48 8.40
N ASN A 267 -6.14 1.29 7.10
CA ASN A 267 -6.51 2.26 6.06
C ASN A 267 -7.24 1.54 4.92
N VAL A 268 -8.54 1.82 4.78
CA VAL A 268 -9.42 1.16 3.80
C VAL A 268 -9.36 1.89 2.46
N PHE A 269 -9.02 1.18 1.38
CA PHE A 269 -8.85 1.78 0.05
C PHE A 269 -9.83 1.21 -0.97
N CYS A 270 -10.33 2.08 -1.86
CA CYS A 270 -11.26 1.69 -2.92
C CYS A 270 -10.58 0.87 -4.03
N ALA A 271 -11.38 0.29 -4.93
CA ALA A 271 -10.95 -0.43 -6.13
C ALA A 271 -9.97 0.36 -7.03
N LYS A 272 -9.99 1.70 -6.99
CA LYS A 272 -9.06 2.52 -7.76
C LYS A 272 -7.67 2.65 -7.14
N SER A 273 -7.58 2.89 -5.84
CA SER A 273 -6.30 3.14 -5.15
C SER A 273 -5.71 1.89 -4.52
N GLY A 274 -6.55 0.96 -4.07
CA GLY A 274 -6.18 -0.26 -3.38
C GLY A 274 -5.16 -1.14 -4.11
N PRO A 275 -5.31 -1.44 -5.41
CA PRO A 275 -4.33 -2.23 -6.15
C PRO A 275 -2.93 -1.62 -6.14
N LEU A 276 -2.82 -0.28 -6.15
CA LEU A 276 -1.53 0.39 -6.08
C LEU A 276 -0.93 0.34 -4.67
N VAL A 277 -1.76 0.55 -3.65
CA VAL A 277 -1.33 0.46 -2.25
C VAL A 277 -0.84 -0.96 -1.93
N GLN A 278 -1.52 -1.99 -2.45
CA GLN A 278 -1.12 -3.40 -2.28
C GLN A 278 0.29 -3.71 -2.81
N LEU A 279 0.76 -3.01 -3.85
CA LEU A 279 2.09 -3.25 -4.42
C LEU A 279 3.21 -2.92 -3.42
N ALA A 280 3.02 -1.86 -2.64
CA ALA A 280 3.97 -1.44 -1.62
C ALA A 280 3.21 -0.77 -0.46
N PRO A 281 2.62 -1.57 0.46
CA PRO A 281 1.89 -1.05 1.60
C PRO A 281 2.82 -0.22 2.48
N GLU A 282 2.31 0.83 3.12
CA GLU A 282 3.10 1.69 4.00
C GLU A 282 3.86 0.86 5.04
N HIS A 283 5.07 1.29 5.40
CA HIS A 283 5.99 0.56 6.30
C HIS A 283 6.42 -0.86 5.87
N SER A 284 5.91 -1.41 4.75
CA SER A 284 6.39 -2.68 4.22
C SER A 284 7.82 -2.57 3.69
N ASP A 285 8.51 -3.71 3.61
CA ASP A 285 9.84 -3.80 2.99
C ASP A 285 9.84 -3.32 1.53
N LYS A 286 8.77 -3.61 0.79
CA LYS A 286 8.61 -3.14 -0.60
C LYS A 286 8.53 -1.62 -0.65
N PHE A 287 7.75 -1.03 0.25
CA PHE A 287 7.60 0.42 0.37
C PHE A 287 8.90 1.11 0.76
N ARG A 288 9.56 0.61 1.81
CA ARG A 288 10.87 1.13 2.24
C ARG A 288 11.89 1.12 1.11
N ARG A 289 12.00 0.01 0.37
CA ARG A 289 12.89 -0.09 -0.80
C ARG A 289 12.52 0.90 -1.90
N LYS A 290 11.22 1.07 -2.17
CA LYS A 290 10.72 1.95 -3.23
C LYS A 290 10.93 3.42 -2.92
N VAL A 291 10.52 3.89 -1.75
CA VAL A 291 10.72 5.28 -1.31
C VAL A 291 12.20 5.60 -1.16
N LEU A 292 12.99 4.70 -0.57
CA LEU A 292 14.43 4.90 -0.47
C LEU A 292 15.09 4.97 -1.85
N GLY A 293 14.67 4.13 -2.80
CA GLY A 293 15.09 4.21 -4.19
C GLY A 293 14.77 5.58 -4.81
N MET A 294 13.53 6.05 -4.66
CA MET A 294 13.10 7.36 -5.16
C MET A 294 13.92 8.52 -4.55
N LYS A 295 14.20 8.48 -3.24
CA LYS A 295 15.03 9.47 -2.55
C LYS A 295 16.48 9.47 -3.03
N MET A 296 17.03 8.34 -3.45
CA MET A 296 18.39 8.29 -4.00
C MET A 296 18.48 8.90 -5.38
N PHE A 297 17.50 8.66 -6.25
CA PHE A 297 17.49 9.24 -7.59
C PHE A 297 17.27 10.75 -7.59
N SER A 298 16.74 11.30 -6.51
CA SER A 298 16.49 12.74 -6.36
C SER A 298 17.62 13.51 -5.67
N GLN A 299 18.58 12.81 -5.06
CA GLN A 299 19.77 13.44 -4.54
C GLN A 299 20.86 13.37 -5.62
N ASN A 300 21.52 14.50 -5.90
CA ASN A 300 22.80 14.52 -6.63
C ASN A 300 23.88 13.85 -5.76
N VAL A 301 23.72 12.56 -5.48
CA VAL A 301 24.67 11.78 -4.71
C VAL A 301 25.88 11.54 -5.61
N SER A 302 27.03 12.07 -5.24
CA SER A 302 28.25 11.82 -6.00
C SER A 302 28.56 10.32 -6.00
N LEU A 303 29.08 9.80 -7.11
CA LEU A 303 29.52 8.40 -7.20
C LEU A 303 30.50 8.03 -6.08
N GLU A 304 31.25 9.02 -5.59
CA GLU A 304 32.20 8.86 -4.50
C GLU A 304 31.54 8.66 -3.13
N SER A 305 30.42 9.34 -2.87
CA SER A 305 29.65 9.17 -1.63
C SER A 305 28.85 7.86 -1.61
N ILE A 306 28.41 7.38 -2.79
CA ILE A 306 27.80 6.05 -2.93
C ILE A 306 28.82 4.94 -2.68
N ARG A 307 30.02 5.02 -3.29
CA ARG A 307 31.08 4.00 -3.14
C ARG A 307 31.54 3.83 -1.70
N LYS A 308 31.55 4.91 -0.92
CA LYS A 308 31.92 4.90 0.51
C LYS A 308 30.81 4.33 1.42
N ASN A 309 29.58 4.17 0.91
CA ASN A 309 28.43 3.68 1.68
C ASN A 309 27.93 2.33 1.13
N LYS A 310 28.29 1.23 1.81
CA LYS A 310 27.93 -0.15 1.41
C LYS A 310 26.41 -0.36 1.26
N PRO A 311 25.55 0.09 2.19
CA PRO A 311 24.10 0.07 1.99
C PRO A 311 23.63 0.78 0.71
N LEU A 312 24.09 2.02 0.46
CA LEU A 312 23.72 2.79 -0.74
C LEU A 312 24.18 2.08 -2.02
N THR A 313 25.38 1.51 -2.03
CA THR A 313 25.89 0.73 -3.18
C THR A 313 25.01 -0.49 -3.46
N ARG A 314 24.62 -1.26 -2.44
CA ARG A 314 23.71 -2.41 -2.62
C ARG A 314 22.36 -1.99 -3.19
N LEU A 315 21.79 -0.90 -2.67
CA LEU A 315 20.53 -0.34 -3.14
C LEU A 315 20.61 0.15 -4.59
N LEU A 316 21.71 0.78 -4.99
CA LEU A 316 21.91 1.22 -6.37
C LEU A 316 22.03 0.04 -7.34
N VAL A 317 22.71 -1.04 -6.93
CA VAL A 317 22.73 -2.30 -7.69
C VAL A 317 21.33 -2.89 -7.82
N MET A 318 20.55 -2.90 -6.73
CA MET A 318 19.16 -3.37 -6.77
C MET A 318 18.29 -2.52 -7.68
N ALA A 319 18.39 -1.19 -7.60
CA ALA A 319 17.64 -0.28 -8.46
C ALA A 319 18.01 -0.44 -9.94
N LYS A 320 19.30 -0.60 -10.26
CA LYS A 320 19.77 -0.92 -11.62
C LYS A 320 19.19 -2.26 -12.10
N ARG A 321 19.21 -3.30 -11.26
CA ARG A 321 18.61 -4.61 -11.58
C ARG A 321 17.12 -4.51 -11.81
N GLU A 322 16.40 -3.72 -11.01
CA GLU A 322 14.95 -3.55 -11.15
C GLU A 322 14.59 -2.76 -12.42
N LYS A 323 15.35 -1.71 -12.73
CA LYS A 323 15.23 -0.98 -14.00
C LYS A 323 15.43 -1.92 -15.20
N ALA A 324 16.51 -2.70 -15.20
CA ALA A 324 16.78 -3.67 -16.26
C ALA A 324 15.67 -4.72 -16.39
N LYS A 325 15.10 -5.21 -15.27
CA LYS A 325 13.95 -6.12 -15.29
C LYS A 325 12.70 -5.48 -15.90
N ASN A 326 12.43 -4.22 -15.59
CA ASN A 326 11.26 -3.52 -16.15
C ASN A 326 11.43 -3.22 -17.64
N GLU A 327 12.61 -2.79 -18.06
CA GLU A 327 12.96 -2.63 -19.47
C GLU A 327 12.81 -3.96 -20.21
N PHE A 328 13.32 -5.06 -19.63
CA PHE A 328 13.18 -6.40 -20.18
C PHE A 328 11.70 -6.82 -20.34
N ARG A 329 10.87 -6.62 -19.31
CA ARG A 329 9.41 -6.89 -19.40
C ARG A 329 8.73 -6.07 -20.49
N GLN A 330 9.07 -4.79 -20.62
CA GLN A 330 8.52 -3.93 -21.67
C GLN A 330 8.94 -4.40 -23.06
N SER A 331 10.20 -4.82 -23.23
CA SER A 331 10.67 -5.42 -24.49
C SER A 331 9.92 -6.71 -24.79
N GLN A 332 9.66 -7.57 -23.80
CA GLN A 332 8.86 -8.78 -23.99
C GLN A 332 7.42 -8.50 -24.43
N GLU A 333 6.74 -7.51 -23.83
CA GLU A 333 5.38 -7.12 -24.23
C GLU A 333 5.32 -6.46 -25.61
N THR A 334 6.35 -5.71 -25.98
CA THR A 334 6.48 -5.16 -27.34
C THR A 334 6.70 -6.29 -28.34
N LEU A 335 7.64 -7.19 -28.08
CA LEU A 335 7.88 -8.36 -28.93
C LEU A 335 6.61 -9.22 -29.06
N LYS A 336 5.89 -9.48 -27.95
CA LYS A 336 4.65 -10.24 -27.95
C LYS A 336 3.64 -9.65 -28.93
N ARG A 337 3.50 -8.32 -28.97
CA ARG A 337 2.57 -7.64 -29.89
C ARG A 337 3.05 -7.66 -31.34
N GLU A 338 4.35 -7.48 -31.56
CA GLU A 338 4.91 -7.43 -32.91
C GLU A 338 4.91 -8.81 -33.59
N ILE A 339 5.26 -9.87 -32.86
CA ILE A 339 5.28 -11.24 -33.39
C ILE A 339 3.93 -11.64 -33.98
N LEU A 340 2.81 -11.24 -33.38
CA LEU A 340 1.47 -11.57 -33.86
C LEU A 340 1.23 -11.20 -35.33
N SER A 341 1.80 -10.08 -35.78
CA SER A 341 1.65 -9.62 -37.16
C SER A 341 2.40 -10.47 -38.19
N TYR A 342 3.27 -11.38 -37.72
CA TYR A 342 4.11 -12.25 -38.52
C TYR A 342 3.76 -13.72 -38.39
N LEU A 343 2.82 -14.11 -37.51
CA LEU A 343 2.38 -15.49 -37.41
C LEU A 343 1.34 -15.82 -38.51
N PRO A 344 1.38 -17.02 -39.13
CA PRO A 344 2.32 -18.10 -38.86
C PRO A 344 3.70 -17.86 -39.50
N ALA A 345 4.77 -18.15 -38.77
CA ALA A 345 6.16 -18.06 -39.25
C ALA A 345 7.05 -19.07 -38.53
N THR A 346 8.13 -19.50 -39.18
CA THR A 346 9.17 -20.30 -38.55
C THR A 346 9.94 -19.51 -37.50
N VAL A 347 10.47 -20.19 -36.48
CA VAL A 347 11.33 -19.54 -35.48
C VAL A 347 12.55 -18.89 -36.14
N GLN A 348 13.09 -19.47 -37.21
CA GLN A 348 14.19 -18.88 -37.98
C GLN A 348 13.78 -17.56 -38.64
N GLU A 349 12.61 -17.49 -39.29
CA GLU A 349 12.13 -16.23 -39.90
C GLU A 349 11.91 -15.13 -38.86
N LEU A 350 11.42 -15.51 -37.68
CA LEU A 350 11.30 -14.57 -36.56
C LEU A 350 12.68 -14.15 -36.03
N ALA A 351 13.64 -15.06 -35.92
CA ALA A 351 15.01 -14.76 -35.50
C ALA A 351 15.69 -13.81 -36.50
N ASP A 352 15.54 -14.07 -37.79
CA ASP A 352 16.10 -13.25 -38.86
C ASP A 352 15.49 -11.83 -38.85
N ARG A 353 14.27 -11.67 -38.37
CA ARG A 353 13.62 -10.36 -38.27
C ARG A 353 13.97 -9.61 -36.99
N PHE A 354 13.95 -10.29 -35.84
CA PHE A 354 14.06 -9.63 -34.54
C PHE A 354 15.49 -9.64 -33.96
N CYS A 355 16.39 -10.50 -34.46
CA CYS A 355 17.75 -10.65 -33.93
C CYS A 355 18.86 -10.28 -34.92
N SER A 356 18.54 -9.97 -36.19
CA SER A 356 19.56 -9.73 -37.23
C SER A 356 20.14 -8.32 -37.27
N ASP A 357 19.58 -7.36 -36.52
CA ASP A 357 20.12 -6.01 -36.47
C ASP A 357 21.05 -5.85 -35.25
N PRO A 358 22.38 -5.88 -35.43
CA PRO A 358 23.33 -5.70 -34.33
C PRO A 358 23.32 -4.26 -33.78
N ALA A 359 22.68 -3.30 -34.46
CA ALA A 359 22.45 -1.95 -33.93
C ALA A 359 21.15 -1.85 -33.10
N ASN A 360 20.29 -2.87 -33.14
CA ASN A 360 19.07 -2.89 -32.35
C ASN A 360 19.41 -3.20 -30.88
N SER A 361 19.29 -2.19 -30.04
CA SER A 361 19.54 -2.29 -28.59
C SER A 361 18.36 -2.87 -27.80
N SER A 362 17.28 -3.26 -28.48
CA SER A 362 16.12 -3.87 -27.86
C SER A 362 16.19 -5.39 -27.90
N TRP A 363 15.78 -6.02 -26.78
CA TRP A 363 15.64 -7.47 -26.70
C TRP A 363 14.50 -7.94 -27.66
N PRO A 364 14.62 -9.10 -28.35
CA PRO A 364 15.58 -10.20 -28.15
C PRO A 364 16.94 -9.96 -28.79
N TYR A 365 18.02 -10.20 -28.03
CA TYR A 365 19.40 -9.96 -28.49
C TYR A 365 19.96 -11.12 -29.32
N THR A 366 19.47 -12.33 -29.05
CA THR A 366 19.95 -13.54 -29.69
C THR A 366 18.78 -14.40 -30.15
N PRO A 367 18.99 -15.26 -31.16
CA PRO A 367 17.98 -16.25 -31.53
C PRO A 367 17.57 -17.17 -30.36
N GLY A 368 18.48 -17.42 -29.40
CA GLY A 368 18.19 -18.19 -28.18
C GLY A 368 17.21 -17.48 -27.24
N ASP A 369 17.31 -16.16 -27.11
CA ASP A 369 16.35 -15.35 -26.33
C ASP A 369 14.93 -15.48 -26.90
N LEU A 370 14.83 -15.39 -28.23
CA LEU A 370 13.57 -15.52 -28.94
C LEU A 370 12.98 -16.93 -28.80
N GLN A 371 13.81 -17.98 -28.90
CA GLN A 371 13.39 -19.37 -28.67
C GLN A 371 12.81 -19.57 -27.27
N MET A 372 13.48 -19.05 -26.24
CA MET A 372 13.00 -19.13 -24.85
C MET A 372 11.67 -18.41 -24.65
N PHE A 373 11.50 -17.26 -25.29
CA PHE A 373 10.24 -16.52 -25.25
C PHE A 373 9.10 -17.28 -25.94
N ILE A 374 9.33 -17.80 -27.14
CA ILE A 374 8.34 -18.61 -27.87
C ILE A 374 7.96 -19.84 -27.05
N TYR A 375 8.94 -20.52 -26.44
CA TYR A 375 8.69 -21.64 -25.54
C TYR A 375 7.79 -21.26 -24.36
N ASP A 376 8.07 -20.14 -23.69
CA ASP A 376 7.24 -19.62 -22.59
C ASP A 376 5.80 -19.29 -23.05
N GLN A 377 5.62 -18.71 -24.24
CA GLN A 377 4.28 -18.46 -24.78
C GLN A 377 3.53 -19.74 -25.15
N VAL A 378 4.24 -20.78 -25.62
CA VAL A 378 3.65 -22.11 -25.85
C VAL A 378 3.21 -22.75 -24.53
N LEU A 379 4.02 -22.67 -23.47
CA LEU A 379 3.65 -23.15 -22.14
C LEU A 379 2.43 -22.43 -21.55
N LYS A 380 2.25 -21.14 -21.91
CA LYS A 380 1.08 -20.34 -21.53
C LYS A 380 -0.16 -20.64 -22.37
N GLY A 381 -0.04 -21.48 -23.40
CA GLY A 381 -1.13 -21.80 -24.32
C GLY A 381 -1.49 -20.68 -25.30
N GLU A 382 -0.61 -19.69 -25.45
CA GLU A 382 -0.82 -18.53 -26.33
C GLU A 382 -0.43 -18.86 -27.77
N TYR A 383 0.65 -19.64 -27.93
CA TYR A 383 1.15 -20.11 -29.22
C TYR A 383 1.13 -21.65 -29.28
N ARG A 384 1.09 -22.19 -30.50
CA ARG A 384 1.34 -23.61 -30.77
C ARG A 384 2.45 -23.75 -31.80
N LEU A 385 3.16 -24.88 -31.75
CA LEU A 385 4.18 -25.23 -32.72
C LEU A 385 3.60 -26.26 -33.68
N ALA A 386 3.52 -25.92 -34.97
CA ALA A 386 3.18 -26.88 -36.01
C ALA A 386 4.44 -27.69 -36.36
N ALA A 387 4.36 -29.02 -36.20
CA ALA A 387 5.43 -29.92 -36.57
C ALA A 387 5.44 -30.18 -38.09
N PHE A 388 6.62 -30.08 -38.71
CA PHE A 388 6.88 -30.81 -39.95
C PHE A 388 7.14 -32.27 -39.56
N GLY A 389 6.26 -33.17 -40.02
CA GLY A 389 6.37 -34.64 -40.04
C GLY A 389 7.34 -35.34 -39.08
N ASP A 390 6.78 -36.10 -38.15
CA ASP A 390 7.33 -37.29 -37.46
C ASP A 390 8.86 -37.35 -37.21
N GLU A 391 9.27 -36.87 -36.03
CA GLU A 391 10.01 -37.70 -35.05
C GLU A 391 10.12 -36.97 -33.69
N PRO A 392 9.83 -37.64 -32.55
CA PRO A 392 9.96 -37.02 -31.23
C PRO A 392 11.43 -37.05 -30.77
N SER A 393 12.21 -36.05 -31.17
CA SER A 393 13.55 -35.85 -30.58
C SER A 393 13.43 -35.28 -29.16
N SER A 394 14.12 -35.91 -28.22
CA SER A 394 13.85 -35.92 -26.78
C SER A 394 14.54 -34.82 -25.97
N SER A 395 14.84 -33.64 -26.52
CA SER A 395 15.32 -32.52 -25.70
C SER A 395 14.14 -31.61 -25.32
N LYS A 396 13.61 -31.80 -24.11
CA LYS A 396 12.42 -31.09 -23.59
C LYS A 396 12.59 -29.58 -23.35
N ASP A 397 13.75 -28.99 -23.67
CA ASP A 397 14.13 -27.66 -23.19
C ASP A 397 14.40 -26.63 -24.31
N SER A 398 14.12 -26.94 -25.59
CA SER A 398 14.30 -25.96 -26.67
C SER A 398 13.33 -26.13 -27.85
N VAL A 399 12.96 -25.01 -28.48
CA VAL A 399 12.11 -24.97 -29.67
C VAL A 399 12.99 -25.03 -30.92
N SER A 400 12.69 -25.93 -31.86
CA SER A 400 13.42 -26.02 -33.13
C SER A 400 13.33 -24.72 -33.94
N MET A 401 14.43 -24.29 -34.55
CA MET A 401 14.45 -23.13 -35.46
C MET A 401 13.53 -23.33 -36.68
N THR A 402 13.30 -24.57 -37.08
CA THR A 402 12.44 -24.94 -38.21
C THR A 402 10.97 -25.09 -37.82
N ALA A 403 10.62 -25.03 -36.53
CA ALA A 403 9.24 -25.12 -36.09
C ALA A 403 8.45 -23.88 -36.54
N THR A 404 7.24 -24.10 -37.07
CA THR A 404 6.33 -22.99 -37.40
C THR A 404 5.51 -22.64 -36.16
N VAL A 405 5.58 -21.39 -35.74
CA VAL A 405 4.81 -20.85 -34.62
C VAL A 405 3.47 -20.35 -35.16
N GLU A 406 2.39 -20.73 -34.50
CA GLU A 406 1.04 -20.29 -34.84
C GLU A 406 0.31 -19.78 -33.60
N LEU A 407 -0.68 -18.92 -33.81
CA LEU A 407 -1.63 -18.53 -32.76
C LEU A 407 -2.54 -19.72 -32.43
N VAL A 408 -2.76 -19.96 -31.14
CA VAL A 408 -3.84 -20.85 -30.71
C VAL A 408 -5.16 -20.15 -31.03
N SER A 409 -5.89 -20.66 -32.01
CA SER A 409 -7.23 -20.16 -32.33
C SER A 409 -8.11 -20.33 -31.08
N THR A 410 -8.76 -19.24 -30.65
CA THR A 410 -9.73 -19.26 -29.56
C THR A 410 -11.05 -19.87 -30.00
#